data_AF-A0AA36I6K6-F1
#
_entry.id   AF-A0AA36I6K6-F1
#
_cell.length_a   1.000
_cell.length_b   1.000
_cell.length_c   1.000
_cell.angle_alpha   90.00
_cell.angle_beta   90.00
_cell.angle_gamma   90.00
#
_symmetry.space_group_name_H-M   'P 1'
#
loop_
_entity.id
_entity.type
_entity.pdbx_description
1 polymer ?
#
loop_
_entity_poly.entity_id
_entity_poly.type
_entity_poly.pdbx_seq_one_letter_code
_entity_poly.pdbx_strand_id
1 'polypeptide(L)'
;SPILRQSFTTHPRVCVVPNLKRAHRFIMGFLLAVLTGVHLPSRFEYLFRFSRPRPRGLAFLAVMTLSGPGWGALDLVPALTTISLTTAFFRESWVNVMIGVGIASCAFAFLLWHFVCAYRHNPLSGFLAYSVSRLSIWIFYASYLYVASQTAGVYIHLHHYIIGFLVALLAEFNHPISLVLLAAGTGVFVQGISAYDADPVIEKTRSFFLF
;
A
#
# COMPACT_ATOMS: atom_id res chain seq x y z
N SER A 1 14.19 -56.11 -20.65
CA SER A 1 13.97 -54.82 -19.96
C SER A 1 14.54 -53.68 -20.78
N PRO A 2 13.72 -52.77 -21.32
CA PRO A 2 14.22 -51.60 -22.03
C PRO A 2 14.55 -50.49 -21.03
N ILE A 3 15.78 -50.00 -21.11
CA ILE A 3 16.33 -48.90 -20.32
C ILE A 3 15.82 -47.59 -20.94
N LEU A 4 14.92 -46.90 -20.23
CA LEU A 4 14.42 -45.58 -20.59
C LEU A 4 15.55 -44.53 -20.41
N ARG A 5 16.13 -44.07 -21.52
CA ARG A 5 16.99 -42.88 -21.55
C ARG A 5 16.13 -41.63 -21.39
N GLN A 6 16.13 -41.03 -20.20
CA GLN A 6 15.69 -39.65 -20.02
C GLN A 6 16.72 -38.71 -20.66
N SER A 7 16.35 -38.09 -21.79
CA SER A 7 17.13 -37.00 -22.37
C SER A 7 16.94 -35.74 -21.54
N PHE A 8 17.97 -35.33 -20.81
CA PHE A 8 18.00 -34.03 -20.15
C PHE A 8 18.20 -32.93 -21.21
N THR A 9 17.10 -32.32 -21.66
CA THR A 9 17.15 -31.07 -22.39
C THR A 9 17.51 -29.96 -21.41
N THR A 10 18.78 -29.53 -21.44
CA THR A 10 19.27 -28.37 -20.68
C THR A 10 18.65 -27.10 -21.26
N HIS A 11 17.54 -26.63 -20.70
CA HIS A 11 17.06 -25.29 -20.99
C HIS A 11 18.09 -24.27 -20.47
N PRO A 12 18.55 -23.32 -21.30
CA PRO A 12 19.46 -22.28 -20.86
C PRO A 12 18.79 -21.47 -19.74
N ARG A 13 19.37 -21.50 -18.54
CA ARG A 13 18.91 -20.66 -17.43
C ARG A 13 19.20 -19.22 -17.80
N VAL A 14 18.16 -18.47 -18.18
CA VAL A 14 18.24 -17.02 -18.28
C VAL A 14 18.45 -16.50 -16.86
N CYS A 15 19.68 -16.11 -16.53
CA CYS A 15 20.00 -15.42 -15.28
C CYS A 15 19.35 -14.03 -15.32
N VAL A 16 18.07 -13.95 -14.94
CA VAL A 16 17.40 -12.68 -14.72
C VAL A 16 18.05 -12.04 -13.49
N VAL A 17 18.70 -10.89 -13.68
CA VAL A 17 19.45 -10.18 -12.65
C VAL A 17 18.50 -9.77 -11.50
N PRO A 18 18.64 -10.34 -10.28
CA PRO A 18 17.68 -10.13 -9.18
C PRO A 18 17.58 -8.66 -8.72
N ASN A 19 18.60 -7.86 -9.00
CA ASN A 19 18.67 -6.47 -8.55
C ASN A 19 17.77 -5.52 -9.36
N LEU A 20 17.45 -5.84 -10.62
CA LEU A 20 16.60 -4.97 -11.44
C LEU A 20 15.14 -5.01 -10.96
N LYS A 21 14.64 -6.18 -10.56
CA LYS A 21 13.26 -6.35 -10.04
C LYS A 21 13.02 -5.54 -8.77
N ARG A 22 14.00 -5.48 -7.85
CA ARG A 22 13.88 -4.72 -6.60
C ARG A 22 13.80 -3.20 -6.83
N ALA A 23 14.63 -2.66 -7.71
CA ALA A 23 14.61 -1.23 -8.03
C ALA A 23 13.28 -0.80 -8.66
N HIS A 24 12.74 -1.61 -9.59
CA HIS A 24 11.45 -1.33 -10.23
C HIS A 24 10.32 -1.23 -9.20
N ARG A 25 10.24 -2.18 -8.25
CA ARG A 25 9.20 -2.21 -7.22
C ARG A 25 9.23 -0.99 -6.30
N PHE A 26 10.44 -0.55 -5.91
CA PHE A 26 10.62 0.67 -5.13
C PHE A 26 10.13 1.90 -5.90
N ILE A 27 10.50 2.02 -7.19
CA ILE A 27 10.09 3.14 -8.05
C ILE A 27 8.56 3.16 -8.22
N MET A 28 7.91 2.02 -8.47
CA MET A 28 6.46 1.96 -8.60
C MET A 28 5.75 2.34 -7.29
N GLY A 29 6.24 1.87 -6.15
CA GLY A 29 5.72 2.26 -4.83
C GLY A 29 5.88 3.76 -4.58
N PHE A 30 7.03 4.33 -4.94
CA PHE A 30 7.27 5.77 -4.84
C PHE A 30 6.38 6.57 -5.79
N LEU A 31 6.23 6.16 -7.06
CA LEU A 31 5.38 6.83 -8.04
C LEU A 31 3.91 6.83 -7.60
N LEU A 32 3.40 5.70 -7.08
CA LEU A 32 2.05 5.61 -6.54
C LEU A 32 1.88 6.48 -5.28
N ALA A 33 2.91 6.61 -4.44
CA ALA A 33 2.92 7.57 -3.33
C ALA A 33 2.96 9.03 -3.81
N VAL A 34 3.62 9.33 -4.93
CA VAL A 34 3.58 10.67 -5.53
C VAL A 34 2.17 11.03 -6.02
N LEU A 35 1.40 10.04 -6.48
CA LEU A 35 0.00 10.21 -6.87
C LEU A 35 -0.94 10.55 -5.69
N THR A 36 -0.51 10.40 -4.43
CA THR A 36 -1.34 10.79 -3.28
C THR A 36 -1.39 12.31 -3.02
N GLY A 37 -0.82 13.14 -3.90
CA GLY A 37 -0.95 14.61 -3.87
C GLY A 37 0.38 15.36 -3.87
N VAL A 38 1.50 14.64 -3.91
CA VAL A 38 2.85 15.22 -3.97
C VAL A 38 3.09 16.01 -5.26
N HIS A 39 2.35 15.70 -6.34
CA HIS A 39 2.45 16.37 -7.63
C HIS A 39 2.01 17.85 -7.61
N LEU A 40 1.28 18.30 -6.58
CA LEU A 40 0.89 19.71 -6.46
C LEU A 40 2.13 20.56 -6.11
N PRO A 41 2.44 21.64 -6.85
CA PRO A 41 3.67 22.41 -6.64
C PRO A 41 3.86 22.92 -5.21
N SER A 42 2.80 23.45 -4.60
CA SER A 42 2.81 23.94 -3.22
C SER A 42 3.03 22.82 -2.19
N ARG A 43 2.57 21.61 -2.50
CA ARG A 43 2.75 20.41 -1.67
C ARG A 43 4.16 19.87 -1.81
N PHE A 44 4.66 19.79 -3.03
CA PHE A 44 6.03 19.39 -3.33
C PHE A 44 7.02 20.29 -2.61
N GLU A 45 6.86 21.61 -2.74
CA GLU A 45 7.72 22.60 -2.08
C GLU A 45 7.64 22.49 -0.55
N TYR A 46 6.45 22.21 -0.01
CA TYR A 46 6.28 21.99 1.43
C TYR A 46 7.04 20.76 1.93
N LEU A 47 6.93 19.63 1.23
CA LEU A 47 7.51 18.35 1.62
C LEU A 47 9.03 18.33 1.42
N PHE A 48 9.52 18.80 0.27
CA PHE A 48 10.93 18.69 -0.13
C PHE A 48 11.73 19.97 0.14
N ARG A 49 11.33 20.76 1.14
CA ARG A 49 12.15 21.87 1.64
C ARG A 49 13.30 21.33 2.47
N PHE A 50 14.50 21.24 1.88
CA PHE A 50 15.72 20.76 2.55
C PHE A 50 16.51 21.87 3.28
N SER A 51 16.27 23.13 2.95
CA SER A 51 16.98 24.28 3.54
C SER A 51 16.40 24.73 4.89
N ARG A 52 17.22 25.41 5.70
CA ARG A 52 16.82 26.03 6.99
C ARG A 52 15.66 27.04 6.80
N PRO A 53 14.80 27.26 7.83
CA PRO A 53 14.93 26.85 9.23
C PRO A 53 14.31 25.48 9.59
N ARG A 54 13.59 24.81 8.68
CA ARG A 54 12.91 23.54 8.96
C ARG A 54 13.11 22.58 7.78
N PRO A 55 14.10 21.67 7.82
CA PRO A 55 14.41 20.75 6.72
C PRO A 55 13.40 19.60 6.66
N ARG A 56 12.18 19.91 6.25
CA ARG A 56 11.04 18.97 6.16
C ARG A 56 11.34 17.78 5.27
N GLY A 57 12.14 17.98 4.22
CA GLY A 57 12.55 16.88 3.32
C GLY A 57 13.36 15.82 4.04
N LEU A 58 14.27 16.21 4.94
CA LEU A 58 15.04 15.25 5.75
C LEU A 58 14.14 14.49 6.72
N ALA A 59 13.21 15.20 7.38
CA ALA A 59 12.25 14.55 8.27
C ALA A 59 11.35 13.55 7.52
N PHE A 60 10.89 13.92 6.33
CA PHE A 60 10.12 13.03 5.47
C PHE A 60 10.90 11.76 5.12
N LEU A 61 12.14 11.89 4.62
CA LEU A 61 12.98 10.76 4.24
C LEU A 61 13.32 9.86 5.44
N ALA A 62 13.61 10.46 6.60
CA ALA A 62 13.88 9.72 7.83
C ALA A 62 12.66 8.90 8.27
N VAL A 63 11.48 9.53 8.37
CA VAL A 63 10.24 8.83 8.74
C VAL A 63 9.91 7.74 7.73
N MET A 64 9.97 8.03 6.43
CA MET A 64 9.68 7.05 5.37
C MET A 64 10.61 5.83 5.46
N THR A 65 11.91 6.06 5.66
CA THR A 65 12.92 5.00 5.74
C THR A 65 12.77 4.17 7.01
N LEU A 66 12.49 4.80 8.15
CA LEU A 66 12.32 4.12 9.43
C LEU A 66 10.98 3.40 9.56
N SER A 67 9.96 3.78 8.79
CA SER A 67 8.63 3.19 8.91
C SER A 67 8.56 1.74 8.46
N GLY A 68 9.34 1.32 7.48
CA GLY A 68 9.42 -0.08 7.06
C GLY A 68 9.97 -1.00 8.17
N PRO A 69 11.20 -0.75 8.66
CA PRO A 69 11.76 -1.48 9.81
C PRO A 69 10.89 -1.36 11.06
N GLY A 70 10.35 -0.18 11.33
CA GLY A 70 9.45 0.05 12.48
C GLY A 70 8.19 -0.81 12.39
N TRP A 71 7.59 -0.91 11.20
CA TRP A 71 6.45 -1.79 10.96
C TRP A 71 6.83 -3.27 11.10
N GLY A 72 7.94 -3.71 10.52
CA GLY A 72 8.43 -5.08 10.69
C GLY A 72 8.79 -5.45 12.13
N ALA A 73 9.23 -4.48 12.94
CA ALA A 73 9.51 -4.70 14.36
C ALA A 73 8.23 -4.93 15.19
N LEU A 74 7.04 -4.55 14.69
CA LEU A 74 5.78 -4.84 15.37
C LEU A 74 5.52 -6.35 15.50
N ASP A 75 6.05 -7.15 14.57
CA ASP A 75 5.98 -8.62 14.62
C ASP A 75 6.76 -9.22 15.81
N LEU A 76 7.64 -8.44 16.44
CA LEU A 76 8.37 -8.86 17.64
C LEU A 76 7.55 -8.66 18.93
N VAL A 77 6.41 -7.96 18.87
CA VAL A 77 5.54 -7.72 20.02
C VAL A 77 4.49 -8.83 20.09
N PRO A 78 4.55 -9.76 21.08
CA PRO A 78 3.70 -10.96 21.08
C PRO A 78 2.20 -10.65 21.01
N ALA A 79 1.75 -9.61 21.72
CA ALA A 79 0.35 -9.18 21.72
C ALA A 79 -0.15 -8.69 20.35
N LEU A 80 0.74 -8.18 19.49
CA LEU A 80 0.37 -7.74 18.14
C LEU A 80 0.32 -8.92 17.17
N THR A 81 1.14 -9.96 17.37
CA THR A 81 1.12 -11.16 16.52
C THR A 81 -0.19 -11.97 16.65
N THR A 82 -0.91 -11.81 17.75
CA THR A 82 -2.24 -12.42 17.93
C THR A 82 -3.36 -11.68 17.20
N ILE A 83 -3.11 -10.45 16.75
CA ILE A 83 -4.08 -9.65 16.00
C ILE A 83 -3.81 -9.84 14.51
N SER A 84 -4.70 -10.56 13.84
CA SER A 84 -4.59 -10.77 12.40
C SER A 84 -5.69 -9.98 11.67
N LEU A 85 -5.33 -9.10 10.74
CA LEU A 85 -6.30 -8.42 9.87
C LEU A 85 -6.71 -9.31 8.69
N THR A 86 -7.03 -10.57 8.97
CA THR A 86 -7.48 -11.55 7.96
C THR A 86 -8.98 -11.80 8.10
N THR A 87 -9.60 -12.20 7.00
CA THR A 87 -11.01 -12.60 6.99
C THR A 87 -11.27 -13.78 7.92
N ALA A 88 -10.30 -14.68 8.11
CA ALA A 88 -10.37 -15.79 9.06
C ALA A 88 -10.48 -15.28 10.51
N PHE A 89 -9.59 -14.36 10.93
CA PHE A 89 -9.59 -13.80 12.28
C PHE A 89 -10.93 -13.15 12.64
N PHE A 90 -11.51 -12.38 11.72
CA PHE A 90 -12.81 -11.73 11.95
C PHE A 90 -13.98 -12.72 12.03
N ARG A 91 -13.84 -13.97 11.60
CA ARG A 91 -14.90 -15.00 11.69
C ARG A 91 -14.82 -15.83 12.98
N GLU A 92 -13.71 -15.80 13.69
CA GLU A 92 -13.47 -16.68 14.85
C GLU A 92 -14.28 -16.29 16.09
N SER A 93 -14.54 -15.00 16.31
CA SER A 93 -15.30 -14.55 17.48
C SER A 93 -16.06 -13.24 17.23
N TRP A 94 -17.16 -13.04 17.97
CA TRP A 94 -17.90 -11.77 17.93
C TRP A 94 -17.06 -10.57 18.37
N VAL A 95 -16.15 -10.77 19.32
CA VAL A 95 -15.21 -9.73 19.75
C VAL A 95 -14.34 -9.26 18.58
N ASN A 96 -13.82 -10.19 17.78
CA ASN A 96 -13.02 -9.87 16.59
C ASN A 96 -13.86 -9.11 15.54
N VAL A 97 -15.11 -9.50 15.33
CA VAL A 97 -16.05 -8.75 14.46
C VAL A 97 -16.21 -7.31 14.94
N MET A 98 -16.42 -7.10 16.25
CA MET A 98 -16.56 -5.75 16.81
C MET A 98 -15.28 -4.91 16.67
N ILE A 99 -14.10 -5.52 16.84
CA ILE A 99 -12.81 -4.84 16.55
C ILE A 99 -12.75 -4.42 15.09
N GLY A 100 -13.08 -5.33 14.16
CA GLY A 100 -13.11 -5.05 12.72
C GLY A 100 -14.08 -3.91 12.36
N VAL A 101 -15.29 -3.94 12.91
CA VAL A 101 -16.28 -2.86 12.76
C VAL A 101 -15.75 -1.54 13.31
N GLY A 102 -15.15 -1.55 14.50
CA GLY A 102 -14.55 -0.36 15.11
C GLY A 102 -13.46 0.27 14.22
N ILE A 103 -12.53 -0.54 13.71
CA ILE A 103 -11.49 -0.09 12.77
C ILE A 103 -12.12 0.50 11.50
N ALA A 104 -13.11 -0.19 10.93
CA ALA A 104 -13.80 0.28 9.73
C ALA A 104 -14.56 1.59 9.96
N SER A 105 -15.23 1.74 11.10
CA SER A 105 -15.93 2.98 11.49
C SER A 105 -14.96 4.14 11.69
N CYS A 106 -13.82 3.92 12.36
CA CYS A 106 -12.79 4.95 12.52
C CYS A 106 -12.21 5.37 11.15
N ALA A 107 -11.91 4.42 10.28
CA ALA A 107 -11.43 4.71 8.93
C ALA A 107 -12.46 5.50 8.12
N PHE A 108 -13.75 5.12 8.20
CA PHE A 108 -14.84 5.82 7.52
C PHE A 108 -15.03 7.25 8.06
N ALA A 109 -15.04 7.43 9.38
CA ALA A 109 -15.15 8.75 10.00
C ALA A 109 -13.99 9.67 9.60
N PHE A 110 -12.77 9.11 9.56
CA PHE A 110 -11.59 9.86 9.14
C PHE A 110 -11.64 10.23 7.65
N LEU A 111 -12.11 9.32 6.80
CA LEU A 111 -12.36 9.60 5.38
C LEU A 111 -13.40 10.73 5.24
N LEU A 112 -14.53 10.64 5.93
CA LEU A 112 -15.58 11.67 5.87
C LEU A 112 -15.06 13.04 6.32
N TRP A 113 -14.29 13.09 7.41
CA TRP A 113 -13.64 14.31 7.88
C TRP A 113 -12.77 14.94 6.78
N HIS A 114 -12.01 14.13 6.04
CA HIS A 114 -11.22 14.59 4.91
C HIS A 114 -12.05 15.21 3.78
N PHE A 115 -13.18 14.59 3.40
CA PHE A 115 -14.09 15.16 2.42
C PHE A 115 -14.70 16.47 2.90
N VAL A 116 -15.08 16.57 4.18
CA VAL A 116 -15.59 17.82 4.78
C VAL A 116 -14.51 18.91 4.75
N CYS A 117 -13.27 18.58 5.11
CA CYS A 117 -12.16 19.51 5.03
C CYS A 117 -11.88 19.95 3.59
N ALA A 118 -11.86 19.02 2.63
CA ALA A 118 -11.64 19.32 1.22
C ALA A 118 -12.74 20.24 0.67
N TYR A 119 -14.00 19.99 1.02
CA TYR A 119 -15.14 20.82 0.63
C TYR A 119 -15.05 22.24 1.20
N ARG A 120 -14.62 22.38 2.47
CA ARG A 120 -14.52 23.68 3.14
C ARG A 120 -13.35 24.55 2.66
N HIS A 121 -12.27 23.96 2.15
CA HIS A 121 -11.02 24.67 1.87
C HIS A 121 -10.66 24.76 0.38
N ASN A 122 -11.42 24.14 -0.52
CA ASN A 122 -11.15 24.17 -1.97
C ASN A 122 -12.36 24.71 -2.73
N PRO A 123 -12.15 25.35 -3.91
CA PRO A 123 -13.26 25.60 -4.83
C PRO A 123 -13.91 24.27 -5.26
N LEU A 124 -15.16 24.33 -5.72
CA LEU A 124 -15.94 23.14 -6.08
C LEU A 124 -15.20 22.22 -7.06
N SER A 125 -14.53 22.77 -8.07
CA SER A 125 -13.73 22.00 -9.03
C SER A 125 -12.58 21.23 -8.35
N GLY A 126 -11.89 21.85 -7.39
CA GLY A 126 -10.84 21.21 -6.60
C GLY A 126 -11.40 20.10 -5.69
N PHE A 127 -12.54 20.36 -5.04
CA PHE A 127 -13.24 19.34 -4.24
C PHE A 127 -13.69 18.14 -5.08
N LEU A 128 -14.22 18.37 -6.29
CA LEU A 128 -14.63 17.29 -7.19
C LEU A 128 -13.43 16.47 -7.68
N ALA A 129 -12.34 17.13 -8.09
CA ALA A 129 -11.11 16.45 -8.47
C ALA A 129 -10.56 15.59 -7.32
N TYR A 130 -10.52 16.15 -6.11
CA TYR A 130 -10.17 15.42 -4.88
C TYR A 130 -11.06 14.19 -4.71
N SER A 131 -12.38 14.39 -4.72
CA SER A 131 -13.37 13.35 -4.47
C SER A 131 -13.28 12.20 -5.45
N VAL A 132 -13.23 12.52 -6.75
CA VAL A 132 -13.12 11.52 -7.83
C VAL A 132 -11.82 10.72 -7.69
N SER A 133 -10.69 11.38 -7.41
CA SER A 133 -9.40 10.70 -7.27
C SER A 133 -9.36 9.72 -6.09
N ARG A 134 -10.01 10.06 -4.97
CA ARG A 134 -10.03 9.20 -3.78
C ARG A 134 -11.06 8.09 -3.92
N LEU A 135 -12.25 8.39 -4.42
CA LEU A 135 -13.30 7.40 -4.62
C LEU A 135 -12.89 6.36 -5.67
N SER A 136 -12.18 6.74 -6.74
CA SER A 136 -11.73 5.77 -7.75
C SER A 136 -10.80 4.70 -7.17
N ILE A 137 -9.91 5.10 -6.26
CA ILE A 137 -9.03 4.20 -5.53
C ILE A 137 -9.83 3.27 -4.62
N TRP A 138 -10.77 3.81 -3.83
CA TRP A 138 -11.61 3.02 -2.95
C TRP A 138 -12.46 2.02 -3.72
N ILE A 139 -13.05 2.45 -4.83
CA ILE A 139 -13.82 1.59 -5.74
C ILE A 139 -12.91 0.49 -6.29
N PHE A 140 -11.72 0.83 -6.78
CA PHE A 140 -10.75 -0.15 -7.29
C PHE A 140 -10.42 -1.23 -6.24
N TYR A 141 -10.08 -0.83 -5.01
CA TYR A 141 -9.77 -1.79 -3.95
C TYR A 141 -10.99 -2.55 -3.47
N ALA A 142 -12.17 -1.93 -3.39
CA ALA A 142 -13.41 -2.63 -3.06
C ALA A 142 -13.74 -3.70 -4.11
N SER A 143 -13.61 -3.38 -5.40
CA SER A 143 -13.78 -4.34 -6.50
C SER A 143 -12.74 -5.46 -6.44
N TYR A 144 -11.47 -5.13 -6.20
CA TYR A 144 -10.40 -6.11 -6.03
C TYR A 144 -10.69 -7.08 -4.87
N LEU A 145 -11.04 -6.54 -3.69
CA LEU A 145 -11.37 -7.33 -2.51
C LEU A 145 -12.60 -8.21 -2.74
N TYR A 146 -13.62 -7.68 -3.42
CA TYR A 146 -14.81 -8.43 -3.81
C TYR A 146 -14.43 -9.62 -4.70
N VAL A 147 -13.72 -9.40 -5.80
CA VAL A 147 -13.29 -10.47 -6.71
C VAL A 147 -12.41 -11.51 -6.00
N ALA A 148 -11.45 -11.05 -5.20
CA ALA A 148 -10.57 -11.93 -4.44
C ALA A 148 -11.34 -12.75 -3.39
N SER A 149 -12.40 -12.20 -2.78
CA SER A 149 -13.26 -12.94 -1.84
C SER A 149 -14.02 -14.11 -2.49
N GLN A 150 -14.24 -14.05 -3.80
CA GLN A 150 -14.92 -15.10 -4.57
C GLN A 150 -13.94 -16.14 -5.15
N THR A 151 -12.62 -15.90 -5.06
CA THR A 151 -11.61 -16.76 -5.69
C THR A 151 -10.99 -17.71 -4.67
N ALA A 152 -11.27 -19.01 -4.79
CA ALA A 152 -10.69 -20.03 -3.92
C ALA A 152 -9.14 -20.02 -4.00
N GLY A 153 -8.48 -20.10 -2.85
CA GLY A 153 -7.01 -20.08 -2.74
C GLY A 153 -6.36 -18.70 -2.84
N VAL A 154 -7.15 -17.63 -2.98
CA VAL A 154 -6.64 -16.25 -2.84
C VAL A 154 -6.81 -15.80 -1.39
N TYR A 155 -5.74 -15.94 -0.60
CA TYR A 155 -5.71 -15.38 0.74
C TYR A 155 -5.42 -13.89 0.64
N ILE A 156 -6.47 -13.09 0.81
CA ILE A 156 -6.30 -11.65 1.04
C ILE A 156 -5.76 -11.50 2.45
N HIS A 157 -4.45 -11.53 2.60
CA HIS A 157 -3.86 -10.72 3.66
C HIS A 157 -4.22 -9.29 3.27
N LEU A 158 -4.87 -8.53 4.15
CA LEU A 158 -5.03 -7.11 3.93
C LEU A 158 -3.63 -6.50 4.06
N HIS A 159 -2.85 -6.67 2.99
CA HIS A 159 -1.42 -6.54 3.01
C HIS A 159 -1.07 -5.12 3.41
N HIS A 160 0.00 -4.98 4.18
CA HIS A 160 0.52 -3.71 4.69
C HIS A 160 0.57 -2.60 3.64
N TYR A 161 0.72 -2.95 2.35
CA TYR A 161 0.65 -1.98 1.26
C TYR A 161 -0.70 -1.27 1.15
N ILE A 162 -1.84 -1.93 1.34
CA ILE A 162 -3.16 -1.26 1.28
C ILE A 162 -3.29 -0.29 2.44
N ILE A 163 -2.92 -0.70 3.66
CA ILE A 163 -3.00 0.17 4.84
C ILE A 163 -2.06 1.37 4.68
N GLY A 164 -0.80 1.15 4.29
CA GLY A 164 0.16 2.22 4.05
C GLY A 164 -0.32 3.20 2.98
N PHE A 165 -0.88 2.69 1.89
CA PHE A 165 -1.43 3.52 0.81
C PHE A 165 -2.64 4.34 1.27
N LEU A 166 -3.60 3.72 1.98
CA LEU A 166 -4.76 4.41 2.52
C LEU A 166 -4.37 5.52 3.50
N VAL A 167 -3.43 5.24 4.41
CA VAL A 167 -2.88 6.24 5.34
C VAL A 167 -2.22 7.39 4.56
N ALA A 168 -1.46 7.09 3.50
CA ALA A 168 -0.82 8.10 2.67
C ALA A 168 -1.83 8.97 1.90
N LEU A 169 -2.97 8.42 1.46
CA LEU A 169 -4.02 9.17 0.77
C LEU A 169 -4.72 10.22 1.63
N LEU A 170 -4.71 10.01 2.94
CA LEU A 170 -5.26 10.93 3.93
C LEU A 170 -4.27 12.06 4.25
N ALA A 171 -3.04 11.98 3.75
CA ALA A 171 -1.96 12.85 4.15
C ALA A 171 -1.75 14.02 3.18
N GLU A 172 -2.80 14.79 2.89
CA GLU A 172 -2.80 15.79 1.80
C GLU A 172 -2.43 17.22 2.24
N PHE A 173 -2.77 17.62 3.47
CA PHE A 173 -2.60 19.01 3.92
C PHE A 173 -1.15 19.40 4.20
N ASN A 174 -0.80 20.67 3.97
CA ASN A 174 0.50 21.28 4.33
C ASN A 174 0.70 21.47 5.84
N HIS A 175 0.62 20.36 6.58
CA HIS A 175 0.70 20.27 8.03
C HIS A 175 1.73 19.19 8.45
N PRO A 176 2.45 19.35 9.57
CA PRO A 176 3.46 18.38 10.02
C PRO A 176 2.90 16.97 10.21
N ILE A 177 1.67 16.84 10.72
CA ILE A 177 1.03 15.52 10.89
C ILE A 177 0.82 14.84 9.54
N SER A 178 0.32 15.56 8.53
CA SER A 178 0.19 15.02 7.18
C SER A 178 1.55 14.70 6.55
N LEU A 179 2.62 15.41 6.89
CA LEU A 179 3.96 15.01 6.44
C LEU A 179 4.36 13.65 7.02
N VAL A 180 4.18 13.47 8.33
CA VAL A 180 4.51 12.21 9.03
C VAL A 180 3.64 11.06 8.52
N LEU A 181 2.32 11.27 8.41
CA LEU A 181 1.39 10.26 7.88
C LEU A 181 1.72 9.88 6.44
N LEU A 182 2.06 10.86 5.60
CA LEU A 182 2.46 10.60 4.22
C LEU A 182 3.75 9.78 4.17
N ALA A 183 4.76 10.21 4.91
CA ALA A 183 6.05 9.54 4.97
C ALA A 183 5.90 8.10 5.50
N ALA A 184 5.18 7.92 6.59
CA ALA A 184 4.99 6.62 7.22
C ALA A 184 4.13 5.69 6.35
N GLY A 185 3.00 6.17 5.85
CA GLY A 185 2.15 5.42 4.94
C GLY A 185 2.91 5.00 3.68
N THR A 186 3.72 5.90 3.11
CA THR A 186 4.59 5.59 1.97
C THR A 186 5.64 4.54 2.32
N GLY A 187 6.29 4.65 3.47
CA GLY A 187 7.31 3.68 3.92
C GLY A 187 6.73 2.28 4.11
N VAL A 188 5.60 2.16 4.79
CA VAL A 188 4.86 0.90 4.98
C VAL A 188 4.38 0.35 3.63
N PHE A 189 3.92 1.24 2.73
CA PHE A 189 3.49 0.86 1.39
C PHE A 189 4.62 0.24 0.56
N VAL A 190 5.77 0.92 0.50
CA VAL A 190 6.95 0.45 -0.21
C VAL A 190 7.46 -0.87 0.37
N GLN A 191 7.51 -0.98 1.71
CA GLN A 191 7.86 -2.24 2.37
C GLN A 191 6.91 -3.37 1.94
N GLY A 192 5.59 -3.13 1.97
CA GLY A 192 4.58 -4.10 1.57
C GLY A 192 4.74 -4.56 0.11
N ILE A 193 4.96 -3.64 -0.84
CA ILE A 193 5.24 -4.03 -2.24
C ILE A 193 6.52 -4.85 -2.35
N SER A 194 7.56 -4.48 -1.59
CA SER A 194 8.88 -5.12 -1.69
C SER A 194 8.93 -6.52 -1.09
N ALA A 195 8.13 -6.79 -0.06
CA ALA A 195 8.17 -8.03 0.71
C ALA A 195 7.32 -9.15 0.08
N TYR A 196 6.23 -8.81 -0.62
CA TYR A 196 5.23 -9.79 -1.03
C TYR A 196 5.16 -10.06 -2.53
N ASP A 197 5.96 -9.36 -3.34
CA ASP A 197 5.97 -9.39 -4.81
C ASP A 197 4.56 -9.22 -5.43
N ALA A 198 4.37 -8.23 -6.30
CA ALA A 198 3.15 -8.15 -7.12
C ALA A 198 3.01 -9.32 -8.14
N ASP A 199 3.89 -10.33 -8.07
CA ASP A 199 4.06 -11.43 -9.02
C ASP A 199 2.81 -12.31 -9.22
N PRO A 200 1.93 -12.60 -8.24
CA PRO A 200 0.82 -13.53 -8.47
C PRO A 200 -0.19 -13.02 -9.51
N VAL A 201 -0.29 -11.71 -9.72
CA VAL A 201 -1.23 -11.12 -10.69
C VAL A 201 -0.67 -11.16 -12.11
N ILE A 202 0.65 -11.05 -12.29
CA ILE A 202 1.28 -10.96 -13.62
C ILE A 202 1.65 -12.34 -14.17
N GLU A 203 2.11 -13.26 -13.33
CA GLU A 203 2.51 -14.60 -13.80
C GLU A 203 1.30 -15.46 -14.22
N LYS A 204 0.16 -15.33 -13.53
CA LYS A 204 -1.05 -16.11 -13.87
C LYS A 204 -1.67 -15.68 -15.21
N THR A 205 -1.55 -14.41 -15.58
CA THR A 205 -2.04 -13.91 -16.88
C THR A 205 -1.25 -14.49 -18.05
N ARG A 206 0.06 -14.72 -17.89
CA ARG A 206 0.86 -15.38 -18.94
C ARG A 206 0.44 -16.83 -19.19
N SER A 207 0.05 -17.56 -18.15
CA SER A 207 -0.46 -18.92 -18.32
C SER A 207 -1.83 -18.96 -19.00
N PHE A 208 -2.68 -17.95 -18.80
CA PHE A 208 -4.02 -17.91 -19.39
C PHE A 208 -4.02 -17.55 -20.88
N PHE A 209 -3.03 -16.82 -21.37
CA PHE A 209 -2.88 -16.49 -22.81
C PHE A 209 -2.07 -17.52 -23.62
N LEU A 210 -1.60 -18.59 -22.97
CA LEU A 210 -0.88 -19.69 -23.63
C LEU A 210 -1.73 -20.96 -23.80
N PHE A 211 -3.04 -20.86 -23.55
CA PHE A 211 -4.06 -21.84 -23.91
C PHE A 211 -5.12 -21.18 -24.79
#